data_AF-A0A813D327-F1
#
_entry.id   AF-A0A813D327-F1
#
_cell.length_a   1.000
_cell.length_b   1.000
_cell.length_c   1.000
_cell.angle_alpha   90.00
_cell.angle_beta   90.00
_cell.angle_gamma   90.00
#
_symmetry.space_group_name_H-M   'P 1'
#
loop_
_entity.id
_entity.type
_entity.pdbx_description
1 polymer ?
#
loop_
_entity_poly.entity_id
_entity_poly.type
_entity_poly.pdbx_seq_one_letter_code
_entity_poly.pdbx_strand_id
1 'polypeptide(L)'
;MRLYSWLGTVLADAGATQTAGEMYSKWVTENSSAECGQLAAELDSLLDDCVRAASTGESRQEIGSLLNELSQIYTQALQHELDFFEQQPTGLDFHAGGLPSHALLEAARIIPPRVLIIAGSDSGGGAGIQADIKSCAAHGAFSTTAVTALTAQNSHGVQGIFPVPLDFVREQIRSVLGDIGTDVVKTGMLATSETVAAVVAGLREERNKVERWRRLLVVDPVMVSTSGHALLQAGVGAFLETLKSELFPLATIITPNLPEASLLLGGRVIDSVAAMEQAARDLCAMGPRWVLVKGGHLDTGAQTRSAEATDVLCDRETGLCQHFESSFIVTSHTHGTGCTLASSIAALLARGMDMAEAVGRAKEYVSGAIAASTDVALGSGAQGPMNHSWMHAEW
;
A
#
# COMPACT_ATOMS: atom_id res chain seq x y z
N MET A 1 3.73 -32.02 0.13
CA MET A 1 2.29 -32.02 -0.24
C MET A 1 1.50 -30.78 0.22
N ARG A 2 1.73 -30.21 1.42
CA ARG A 2 0.96 -29.05 1.93
C ARG A 2 1.06 -27.76 1.09
N LEU A 3 2.22 -27.49 0.47
CA LEU A 3 2.42 -26.34 -0.43
C LEU A 3 1.57 -26.45 -1.72
N TYR A 4 1.51 -27.64 -2.31
CA TYR A 4 0.71 -27.92 -3.50
C TYR A 4 -0.78 -28.00 -3.18
N SER A 5 -1.14 -28.48 -1.98
CA SER A 5 -2.52 -28.39 -1.47
C SER A 5 -2.94 -26.92 -1.34
N TRP A 6 -2.08 -26.06 -0.79
CA TRP A 6 -2.33 -24.61 -0.69
C TRP A 6 -2.48 -23.92 -2.05
N LEU A 7 -1.60 -24.23 -3.02
CA LEU A 7 -1.73 -23.79 -4.41
C LEU A 7 -3.03 -24.29 -5.06
N GLY A 8 -3.45 -25.53 -4.75
CA GLY A 8 -4.74 -26.09 -5.16
C GLY A 8 -5.93 -25.29 -4.59
N THR A 9 -5.87 -24.91 -3.31
CA THR A 9 -6.91 -24.09 -2.67
C THR A 9 -7.01 -22.69 -3.27
N VAL A 10 -5.87 -22.06 -3.57
CA VAL A 10 -5.81 -20.73 -4.24
C VAL A 10 -6.43 -20.77 -5.64
N LEU A 11 -6.33 -21.89 -6.35
CA LEU A 11 -6.90 -22.06 -7.69
C LEU A 11 -8.37 -22.50 -7.67
N ALA A 12 -8.85 -23.11 -6.59
CA ALA A 12 -10.26 -23.46 -6.38
C ALA A 12 -11.15 -22.21 -6.22
N ASP A 13 -10.67 -21.20 -5.51
CA ASP A 13 -11.35 -19.91 -5.33
C ASP A 13 -11.51 -19.12 -6.66
N ALA A 14 -10.76 -19.51 -7.70
CA ALA A 14 -10.84 -18.95 -9.05
C ALA A 14 -11.85 -19.68 -9.98
N GLY A 15 -12.62 -20.64 -9.48
CA GLY A 15 -13.74 -21.26 -10.21
C GLY A 15 -13.38 -22.42 -11.15
N ALA A 16 -12.21 -23.03 -11.00
CA ALA A 16 -11.84 -24.22 -11.76
C ALA A 16 -12.49 -25.49 -11.18
N THR A 17 -13.19 -26.28 -12.01
CA THR A 17 -13.91 -27.50 -11.59
C THR A 17 -13.02 -28.72 -11.32
N GLN A 18 -11.72 -28.61 -11.60
CA GLN A 18 -10.64 -29.46 -11.10
C GLN A 18 -9.46 -28.54 -10.82
N THR A 19 -8.91 -28.62 -9.62
CA THR A 19 -7.79 -27.76 -9.23
C THR A 19 -6.51 -28.26 -9.90
N ALA A 20 -5.60 -27.37 -10.29
CA ALA A 20 -4.27 -27.80 -10.76
C ALA A 20 -3.55 -28.62 -9.67
N GLY A 21 -3.89 -28.40 -8.39
CA GLY A 21 -3.46 -29.22 -7.27
C GLY A 21 -3.97 -30.67 -7.33
N GLU A 22 -5.22 -30.93 -7.71
CA GLU A 22 -5.76 -32.28 -7.88
C GLU A 22 -5.17 -32.99 -9.10
N MET A 23 -5.00 -32.27 -10.22
CA MET A 23 -4.33 -32.81 -11.40
C MET A 23 -2.87 -33.15 -11.12
N TYR A 24 -2.15 -32.25 -10.42
CA TYR A 24 -0.77 -32.47 -10.03
C TYR A 24 -0.64 -33.57 -8.99
N SER A 25 -1.50 -33.59 -7.96
CA SER A 25 -1.46 -34.63 -6.93
C SER A 25 -1.79 -36.01 -7.52
N LYS A 26 -2.74 -36.09 -8.47
CA LYS A 26 -3.02 -37.32 -9.22
C LYS A 26 -1.83 -37.73 -10.08
N TRP A 27 -1.24 -36.78 -10.81
CA TRP A 27 -0.07 -37.03 -11.65
C TRP A 27 1.15 -37.49 -10.82
N VAL A 28 1.45 -36.83 -9.70
CA VAL A 28 2.48 -37.25 -8.74
C VAL A 28 2.17 -38.64 -8.21
N THR A 29 0.94 -38.95 -7.82
CA THR A 29 0.57 -40.30 -7.35
C THR A 29 0.78 -41.36 -8.43
N GLU A 30 0.53 -41.03 -9.70
CA GLU A 30 0.63 -41.94 -10.83
C GLU A 30 2.05 -42.05 -11.40
N ASN A 31 2.94 -41.07 -11.16
CA ASN A 31 4.22 -40.94 -11.84
C ASN A 31 5.42 -40.70 -10.89
N SER A 32 5.22 -40.54 -9.57
CA SER A 32 6.33 -40.36 -8.63
C SER A 32 7.18 -41.63 -8.53
N SER A 33 8.50 -41.45 -8.59
CA SER A 33 9.45 -42.51 -8.25
C SER A 33 9.32 -42.91 -6.76
N ALA A 34 9.77 -44.11 -6.40
CA ALA A 34 9.85 -44.53 -4.99
C ALA A 34 10.73 -43.58 -4.16
N GLU A 35 11.74 -42.97 -4.79
CA GLU A 35 12.64 -41.97 -4.18
C GLU A 35 11.92 -40.65 -3.86
N CYS A 36 11.05 -40.15 -4.75
CA CYS A 36 10.21 -38.98 -4.47
C CYS A 36 9.24 -39.23 -3.29
N GLY A 37 8.68 -40.44 -3.20
CA GLY A 37 7.83 -40.84 -2.08
C GLY A 37 8.57 -40.84 -0.74
N GLN A 38 9.84 -41.29 -0.75
CA GLN A 38 10.69 -41.29 0.43
C GLN A 38 11.07 -39.86 0.87
N LEU A 39 11.47 -39.00 -0.07
CA LEU A 39 11.79 -37.59 0.20
C LEU A 39 10.57 -36.82 0.74
N ALA A 40 9.37 -37.10 0.25
CA ALA A 40 8.14 -36.48 0.75
C ALA A 40 7.85 -36.86 2.21
N ALA A 41 8.09 -38.12 2.59
CA ALA A 41 7.91 -38.59 3.97
C ALA A 41 8.96 -37.98 4.92
N GLU A 42 10.21 -37.85 4.45
CA GLU A 42 11.29 -37.18 5.18
C GLU A 42 10.97 -35.69 5.40
N LEU A 43 10.44 -34.99 4.38
CA LEU A 43 10.03 -33.59 4.48
C LEU A 43 8.88 -33.39 5.48
N ASP A 44 7.86 -34.27 5.47
CA ASP A 44 6.74 -34.19 6.42
C ASP A 44 7.21 -34.44 7.87
N SER A 45 8.14 -35.37 8.09
CA SER A 45 8.74 -35.61 9.42
C SER A 45 9.52 -34.39 9.93
N LEU A 46 10.34 -33.78 9.08
CA LEU A 46 11.14 -32.59 9.42
C LEU A 46 10.28 -31.35 9.69
N LEU A 47 9.18 -31.19 8.96
CA LEU A 47 8.21 -30.13 9.23
C LEU A 47 7.56 -30.30 10.61
N ASP A 48 7.20 -31.53 10.98
CA ASP A 48 6.64 -31.81 12.30
C ASP A 48 7.69 -31.60 13.41
N ASP A 49 8.97 -31.90 13.16
CA ASP A 49 10.08 -31.58 14.07
C ASP A 49 10.30 -30.07 14.23
N CYS A 50 10.26 -29.30 13.14
CA CYS A 50 10.35 -27.84 13.19
C CYS A 50 9.22 -27.22 14.02
N VAL A 51 7.99 -27.71 13.84
CA VAL A 51 6.81 -27.24 14.60
C VAL A 51 6.94 -27.58 16.08
N ARG A 52 7.45 -28.78 16.40
CA ARG A 52 7.75 -29.17 17.79
C ARG A 52 8.81 -28.26 18.40
N ALA A 53 9.96 -28.10 17.76
CA ALA A 53 11.08 -27.26 18.23
C ALA A 53 10.65 -25.80 18.48
N ALA A 54 9.84 -25.24 17.57
CA ALA A 54 9.29 -23.89 17.72
C ALA A 54 8.31 -23.77 18.90
N SER A 55 7.63 -24.86 19.28
CA SER A 55 6.65 -24.88 20.38
C SER A 55 7.26 -25.18 21.76
N THR A 56 8.44 -25.81 21.82
CA THR A 56 9.12 -26.21 23.06
C THR A 56 10.18 -25.22 23.54
N GLY A 57 10.46 -24.17 22.75
CA GLY A 57 11.44 -23.12 23.12
C GLY A 57 12.89 -23.55 22.90
N GLU A 58 13.14 -24.45 21.94
CA GLU A 58 14.50 -24.86 21.54
C GLU A 58 15.32 -23.70 20.98
N SER A 59 16.65 -23.87 20.97
CA SER A 59 17.57 -22.79 20.62
C SER A 59 17.45 -22.40 19.14
N ARG A 60 17.70 -21.11 18.82
CA ARG A 60 17.76 -20.62 17.41
C ARG A 60 18.69 -21.44 16.52
N GLN A 61 19.69 -22.09 17.11
CA GLN A 61 20.67 -22.92 16.40
C GLN A 61 20.07 -24.27 15.97
N GLU A 62 19.22 -24.88 16.79
CA GLU A 62 18.52 -26.14 16.46
C GLU A 62 17.45 -25.93 15.38
N ILE A 63 16.65 -24.86 15.50
CA ILE A 63 15.68 -24.47 14.46
C ILE A 63 16.40 -24.14 13.14
N GLY A 64 17.55 -23.46 13.20
CA GLY A 64 18.36 -23.17 12.01
C GLY A 64 18.92 -24.43 11.33
N SER A 65 19.27 -25.46 12.10
CA SER A 65 19.72 -26.75 11.55
C SER A 65 18.58 -27.47 10.82
N LEU A 66 17.39 -27.53 11.43
CA LEU A 66 16.23 -28.17 10.83
C LEU A 66 15.77 -27.47 9.54
N LEU A 67 15.81 -26.14 9.51
CA LEU A 67 15.47 -25.36 8.30
C LEU A 67 16.48 -25.59 7.15
N ASN A 68 17.77 -25.75 7.46
CA ASN A 68 18.78 -26.07 6.46
C ASN A 68 18.58 -27.49 5.88
N GLU A 69 18.27 -28.46 6.73
CA GLU A 69 17.99 -29.83 6.31
C GLU A 69 16.72 -29.90 5.45
N LEU A 70 15.68 -29.15 5.83
CA LEU A 70 14.46 -28.99 5.04
C LEU A 70 14.73 -28.35 3.67
N SER A 71 15.58 -27.32 3.61
CA SER A 71 16.00 -26.70 2.34
C SER A 71 16.76 -27.67 1.42
N GLN A 72 17.59 -28.56 1.99
CA GLN A 72 18.34 -29.54 1.22
C GLN A 72 17.42 -30.61 0.63
N ILE A 73 16.51 -31.16 1.43
CA ILE A 73 15.54 -32.17 0.98
C ILE A 73 14.59 -31.57 -0.06
N TYR A 74 14.15 -30.32 0.11
CA TYR A 74 13.34 -29.63 -0.88
C TYR A 74 14.09 -29.45 -2.22
N THR A 75 15.37 -29.07 -2.17
CA THR A 75 16.19 -28.92 -3.37
C THR A 75 16.42 -30.24 -4.08
N GLN A 76 16.66 -31.32 -3.33
CA GLN A 76 16.81 -32.68 -3.88
C GLN A 76 15.52 -33.20 -4.51
N ALA A 77 14.37 -32.96 -3.87
CA ALA A 77 13.07 -33.34 -4.42
C ALA A 77 12.78 -32.60 -5.73
N LEU A 78 13.07 -31.30 -5.79
CA LEU A 78 12.90 -30.51 -7.01
C LEU A 78 13.83 -30.97 -8.14
N GLN A 79 15.09 -31.30 -7.82
CA GLN A 79 16.04 -31.82 -8.81
C GLN A 79 15.60 -33.19 -9.34
N HIS A 80 15.09 -34.07 -8.46
CA HIS A 80 14.58 -35.39 -8.88
C HIS A 80 13.34 -35.26 -9.77
N GLU A 81 12.42 -34.34 -9.44
CA GLU A 81 11.28 -34.03 -10.31
C GLU A 81 11.74 -33.53 -11.69
N LEU A 82 12.72 -32.62 -11.75
CA LEU A 82 13.30 -32.13 -13.00
C LEU A 82 13.98 -33.24 -13.82
N ASP A 83 14.83 -34.05 -13.19
CA ASP A 83 15.53 -35.17 -13.84
C ASP A 83 14.54 -36.23 -14.36
N PHE A 84 13.45 -36.47 -13.63
CA PHE A 84 12.38 -37.37 -14.04
C PHE A 84 11.63 -36.83 -15.28
N PHE A 85 11.34 -35.53 -15.32
CA PHE A 85 10.74 -34.91 -16.51
C PHE A 85 11.66 -34.98 -17.74
N GLU A 86 12.98 -34.89 -17.55
CA GLU A 86 13.96 -35.02 -18.64
C GLU A 86 14.09 -36.46 -19.18
N GLN A 87 13.82 -37.48 -18.36
CA GLN A 87 14.04 -38.90 -18.71
C GLN A 87 12.82 -39.64 -19.26
N GLN A 88 11.61 -39.09 -19.14
CA GLN A 88 10.41 -39.71 -19.68
C GLN A 88 10.30 -39.48 -21.20
N PRO A 89 10.12 -40.52 -22.04
CA PRO A 89 9.77 -40.38 -23.45
C PRO A 89 8.28 -40.04 -23.55
N THR A 90 7.87 -38.95 -22.92
CA THR A 90 6.68 -38.24 -23.36
C THR A 90 6.99 -37.83 -24.79
N GLY A 91 6.07 -37.98 -25.74
CA GLY A 91 6.24 -37.44 -27.11
C GLY A 91 6.30 -35.90 -27.14
N LEU A 92 6.79 -35.28 -26.08
CA LEU A 92 7.06 -33.87 -25.88
C LEU A 92 8.57 -33.72 -25.99
N ASP A 93 9.04 -33.59 -27.23
CA ASP A 93 10.41 -33.19 -27.51
C ASP A 93 10.59 -31.73 -27.05
N PHE A 94 11.11 -31.55 -25.83
CA PHE A 94 11.40 -30.21 -25.28
C PHE A 94 12.52 -29.49 -26.05
N HIS A 95 13.23 -30.19 -26.96
CA HIS A 95 14.28 -29.61 -27.79
C HIS A 95 13.85 -29.39 -29.25
N ALA A 96 12.84 -30.08 -29.77
CA ALA A 96 12.37 -29.91 -31.15
C ALA A 96 10.87 -29.60 -31.24
N GLY A 97 10.55 -28.31 -31.08
CA GLY A 97 9.22 -27.76 -31.38
C GLY A 97 8.56 -27.16 -30.14
N GLY A 98 8.98 -25.94 -29.79
CA GLY A 98 8.57 -25.22 -28.59
C GLY A 98 7.09 -25.36 -28.23
N LEU A 99 6.81 -26.11 -27.16
CA LEU A 99 5.67 -25.82 -26.30
C LEU A 99 5.98 -24.60 -25.44
N PRO A 100 4.95 -23.84 -25.04
CA PRO A 100 5.05 -22.40 -24.87
C PRO A 100 5.68 -22.07 -23.52
N SER A 101 7.00 -22.21 -23.41
CA SER A 101 7.79 -21.66 -22.30
C SER A 101 7.38 -20.22 -22.02
N HIS A 102 7.09 -19.45 -23.07
CA HIS A 102 6.58 -18.09 -22.97
C HIS A 102 5.19 -17.99 -22.33
N ALA A 103 4.25 -18.91 -22.60
CA ALA A 103 2.90 -18.87 -22.02
C ALA A 103 2.88 -19.37 -20.56
N LEU A 104 3.72 -20.37 -20.22
CA LEU A 104 3.92 -20.80 -18.84
C LEU A 104 4.65 -19.72 -18.03
N LEU A 105 5.68 -19.09 -18.59
CA LEU A 105 6.35 -17.94 -17.97
C LEU A 105 5.42 -16.72 -17.88
N GLU A 106 4.53 -16.49 -18.84
CA GLU A 106 3.48 -15.45 -18.76
C GLU A 106 2.45 -15.75 -17.68
N ALA A 107 1.98 -17.00 -17.58
CA ALA A 107 1.05 -17.43 -16.54
C ALA A 107 1.69 -17.41 -15.14
N ALA A 108 3.01 -17.63 -15.04
CA ALA A 108 3.78 -17.55 -13.81
C ALA A 108 4.23 -16.12 -13.45
N ARG A 109 3.85 -15.10 -14.23
CA ARG A 109 4.22 -13.70 -13.89
C ARG A 109 3.52 -13.29 -12.60
N ILE A 110 4.33 -13.04 -11.58
CA ILE A 110 3.88 -12.35 -10.38
C ILE A 110 3.61 -10.89 -10.78
N ILE A 111 2.34 -10.52 -10.83
CA ILE A 111 1.95 -9.11 -10.94
C ILE A 111 1.88 -8.60 -9.51
N PRO A 112 2.82 -7.74 -9.06
CA PRO A 112 2.74 -7.19 -7.71
C PRO A 112 1.51 -6.27 -7.60
N PRO A 113 1.00 -6.03 -6.38
CA PRO A 113 0.07 -4.93 -6.12
C PRO A 113 0.68 -3.62 -6.63
N ARG A 114 -0.06 -2.82 -7.39
CA ARG A 114 0.44 -1.57 -8.01
C ARG A 114 -0.32 -0.37 -7.48
N VAL A 115 0.43 0.68 -7.15
CA VAL A 115 -0.12 1.98 -6.77
C VAL A 115 0.44 3.06 -7.70
N LEU A 116 -0.45 3.82 -8.33
CA LEU A 116 -0.11 5.04 -9.07
C LEU A 116 -0.26 6.23 -8.13
N ILE A 117 0.87 6.85 -7.82
CA ILE A 117 0.97 8.01 -6.96
C ILE A 117 0.97 9.28 -7.82
N ILE A 118 0.01 10.16 -7.61
CA ILE A 118 -0.10 11.45 -8.29
C ILE A 118 0.12 12.55 -7.26
N ALA A 119 1.35 13.05 -7.15
CA ALA A 119 1.75 14.00 -6.11
C ALA A 119 3.01 14.80 -6.49
N GLY A 120 3.35 15.79 -5.66
CA GLY A 120 4.61 16.50 -5.78
C GLY A 120 5.81 15.73 -5.22
N SER A 121 6.99 16.06 -5.71
CA SER A 121 8.28 15.54 -5.25
C SER A 121 8.86 16.41 -4.12
N ASP A 122 9.18 15.78 -2.99
CA ASP A 122 9.92 16.37 -1.87
C ASP A 122 11.41 16.05 -1.99
N SER A 123 12.23 17.08 -2.22
CA SER A 123 13.69 16.91 -2.31
C SER A 123 14.33 16.39 -1.01
N GLY A 124 13.69 16.61 0.15
CA GLY A 124 14.15 16.10 1.44
C GLY A 124 13.82 14.62 1.69
N GLY A 125 12.96 14.03 0.84
CA GLY A 125 12.62 12.61 0.89
C GLY A 125 11.74 12.19 2.07
N GLY A 126 11.19 13.14 2.84
CA GLY A 126 10.36 12.87 4.02
C GLY A 126 8.85 12.86 3.73
N ALA A 127 8.41 13.53 2.66
CA ALA A 127 7.03 13.59 2.20
C ALA A 127 6.93 13.36 0.67
N GLY A 128 5.81 13.76 0.07
CA GLY A 128 5.61 13.69 -1.39
C GLY A 128 5.71 12.27 -1.94
N ILE A 129 6.04 12.16 -3.23
CA ILE A 129 6.21 10.86 -3.89
C ILE A 129 7.28 9.98 -3.20
N GLN A 130 8.27 10.59 -2.53
CA GLN A 130 9.32 9.86 -1.83
C GLN A 130 8.77 9.09 -0.63
N ALA A 131 7.96 9.75 0.22
CA ALA A 131 7.27 9.06 1.31
C ALA A 131 6.28 8.03 0.76
N ASP A 132 5.58 8.38 -0.31
CA ASP A 132 4.58 7.49 -0.91
C ASP A 132 5.20 6.18 -1.43
N ILE A 133 6.33 6.27 -2.15
CA ILE A 133 7.08 5.10 -2.64
C ILE A 133 7.60 4.25 -1.47
N LYS A 134 8.15 4.89 -0.43
CA LYS A 134 8.68 4.17 0.75
C LYS A 134 7.58 3.42 1.50
N SER A 135 6.42 4.07 1.71
CA SER A 135 5.24 3.43 2.31
C SER A 135 4.75 2.25 1.48
N CYS A 136 4.64 2.41 0.17
CA CYS A 136 4.20 1.33 -0.71
C CYS A 136 5.19 0.16 -0.69
N ALA A 137 6.50 0.44 -0.72
CA ALA A 137 7.54 -0.58 -0.62
C ALA A 137 7.48 -1.36 0.71
N ALA A 138 7.29 -0.67 1.84
CA ALA A 138 7.14 -1.29 3.15
C ALA A 138 5.91 -2.22 3.24
N HIS A 139 4.91 -2.00 2.40
CA HIS A 139 3.72 -2.85 2.31
C HIS A 139 3.75 -3.86 1.16
N GLY A 140 4.84 -3.94 0.38
CA GLY A 140 4.99 -4.88 -0.72
C GLY A 140 4.22 -4.50 -1.99
N ALA A 141 4.02 -3.20 -2.24
CA ALA A 141 3.36 -2.68 -3.44
C ALA A 141 4.35 -1.97 -4.37
N PHE A 142 4.26 -2.26 -5.66
CA PHE A 142 5.00 -1.59 -6.72
C PHE A 142 4.44 -0.18 -6.96
N SER A 143 5.32 0.81 -6.92
CA SER A 143 4.94 2.22 -7.03
C SER A 143 5.24 2.75 -8.43
N THR A 144 4.27 3.45 -9.00
CA THR A 144 4.43 4.30 -10.19
C THR A 144 4.07 5.73 -9.82
N THR A 145 4.55 6.72 -10.57
CA THR A 145 4.31 8.12 -10.24
C THR A 145 3.87 8.94 -11.45
N ALA A 146 3.01 9.92 -11.20
CA ALA A 146 2.79 11.07 -12.08
C ALA A 146 3.05 12.34 -11.25
N VAL A 147 4.17 13.01 -11.51
CA VAL A 147 4.66 14.12 -10.68
C VAL A 147 3.92 15.40 -11.05
N THR A 148 3.36 16.08 -10.05
CA THR A 148 2.59 17.33 -10.22
C THR A 148 3.44 18.58 -10.03
N ALA A 149 4.44 18.52 -9.17
CA ALA A 149 5.39 19.59 -8.92
C ALA A 149 6.69 19.04 -8.36
N LEU A 150 7.80 19.72 -8.61
CA LEU A 150 9.05 19.52 -7.88
C LEU A 150 9.15 20.59 -6.79
N THR A 151 9.56 20.20 -5.60
CA THR A 151 9.86 21.17 -4.53
C THR A 151 11.35 21.15 -4.24
N ALA A 152 11.98 22.32 -4.26
CA ALA A 152 13.26 22.53 -3.57
C ALA A 152 12.89 22.68 -2.09
N GLN A 153 13.00 21.58 -1.35
CA GLN A 153 12.56 21.46 0.03
C GLN A 153 13.58 20.65 0.84
N ASN A 154 13.71 20.99 2.13
CA ASN A 154 14.48 20.24 3.12
C ASN A 154 13.83 20.41 4.51
N SER A 155 14.52 20.00 5.59
CA SER A 155 13.99 20.10 6.96
C SER A 155 13.73 21.54 7.44
N HIS A 156 14.27 22.56 6.77
CA HIS A 156 13.97 23.98 7.02
C HIS A 156 12.72 24.50 6.29
N GLY A 157 12.06 23.65 5.50
CA GLY A 157 10.84 24.01 4.76
C GLY A 157 11.06 24.05 3.25
N VAL A 158 10.16 24.76 2.55
CA VAL A 158 10.13 24.86 1.07
C VAL A 158 10.83 26.14 0.63
N GLN A 159 11.86 26.01 -0.20
CA GLN A 159 12.61 27.13 -0.81
C GLN A 159 12.12 27.46 -2.21
N GLY A 160 11.51 26.52 -2.91
CA GLY A 160 11.01 26.73 -4.26
C GLY A 160 10.06 25.63 -4.71
N ILE A 161 9.15 25.99 -5.62
CA ILE A 161 8.19 25.07 -6.24
C ILE A 161 8.31 25.26 -7.75
N PHE A 162 8.51 24.15 -8.46
CA PHE A 162 8.49 24.09 -9.92
C PHE A 162 7.29 23.24 -10.35
N PRO A 163 6.19 23.86 -10.82
CA PRO A 163 5.01 23.12 -11.27
C PRO A 163 5.32 22.37 -12.56
N VAL A 164 4.85 21.12 -12.65
CA VAL A 164 4.95 20.34 -13.89
C VAL A 164 3.85 20.79 -14.86
N PRO A 165 4.14 20.99 -16.16
CA PRO A 165 3.11 21.35 -17.14
C PRO A 165 1.95 20.36 -17.15
N LEU A 166 0.71 20.86 -17.16
CA LEU A 166 -0.51 20.05 -16.99
C LEU A 166 -0.66 18.94 -18.04
N ASP A 167 -0.29 19.23 -19.29
CA ASP A 167 -0.32 18.22 -20.36
C ASP A 167 0.69 17.10 -20.11
N PHE A 168 1.83 17.42 -19.50
CA PHE A 168 2.83 16.42 -19.11
C PHE A 168 2.40 15.61 -17.88
N VAL A 169 1.63 16.19 -16.95
CA VAL A 169 0.96 15.42 -15.87
C VAL A 169 0.01 14.40 -16.46
N ARG A 170 -0.82 14.80 -17.45
CA ARG A 170 -1.73 13.88 -18.16
C ARG A 170 -0.97 12.81 -18.95
N GLU A 171 0.12 13.19 -19.61
CA GLU A 171 0.96 12.25 -20.36
C GLU A 171 1.59 11.18 -19.45
N GLN A 172 2.08 11.56 -18.26
CA GLN A 172 2.54 10.60 -17.25
C GLN A 172 1.43 9.63 -16.82
N ILE A 173 0.22 10.14 -16.51
CA ILE A 173 -0.92 9.29 -16.13
C ILE A 173 -1.25 8.30 -17.24
N ARG A 174 -1.35 8.76 -18.50
CA ARG A 174 -1.63 7.88 -19.65
C ARG A 174 -0.53 6.86 -19.87
N SER A 175 0.73 7.26 -19.73
CA SER A 175 1.88 6.38 -19.93
C SER A 175 1.87 5.22 -18.93
N VAL A 176 1.59 5.50 -17.66
CA VAL A 176 1.50 4.46 -16.63
C VAL A 176 0.26 3.60 -16.81
N LEU A 177 -0.92 4.22 -16.94
CA LEU A 177 -2.18 3.46 -16.99
C LEU A 177 -2.33 2.64 -18.27
N GLY A 178 -1.82 3.13 -19.39
CA GLY A 178 -1.91 2.47 -20.69
C GLY A 178 -0.96 1.28 -20.91
N ASP A 179 0.08 1.14 -20.08
CA ASP A 179 1.07 0.06 -20.19
C ASP A 179 1.16 -0.76 -18.89
N ILE A 180 1.70 -0.16 -17.82
CA ILE A 180 1.93 -0.83 -16.54
C ILE A 180 0.60 -1.14 -15.83
N GLY A 181 -0.39 -0.25 -15.96
CA GLY A 181 -1.63 -0.27 -15.19
C GLY A 181 -1.44 0.05 -13.71
N THR A 182 -2.52 0.01 -12.93
CA THR A 182 -2.46 0.21 -11.47
C THR A 182 -3.64 -0.46 -10.80
N ASP A 183 -3.51 -0.91 -9.54
CA ASP A 183 -4.65 -1.44 -8.78
C ASP A 183 -5.35 -0.33 -8.00
N VAL A 184 -4.58 0.61 -7.46
CA VAL A 184 -5.05 1.79 -6.70
C VAL A 184 -4.38 3.05 -7.23
N VAL A 185 -5.11 4.17 -7.25
CA VAL A 185 -4.53 5.51 -7.45
C VAL A 185 -4.51 6.22 -6.11
N LYS A 186 -3.39 6.87 -5.77
CA LYS A 186 -3.28 7.77 -4.63
C LYS A 186 -2.96 9.18 -5.10
N THR A 187 -3.71 10.17 -4.66
CA THR A 187 -3.35 11.59 -4.89
C THR A 187 -2.78 12.21 -3.63
N GLY A 188 -1.70 12.97 -3.76
CA GLY A 188 -1.12 13.80 -2.72
C GLY A 188 -1.30 15.29 -3.03
N MET A 189 -0.25 16.08 -2.84
CA MET A 189 -0.27 17.52 -3.16
C MET A 189 -0.53 17.77 -4.65
N LEU A 190 -1.68 18.40 -4.96
CA LEU A 190 -2.07 18.83 -6.31
C LEU A 190 -1.89 20.35 -6.55
N ALA A 191 -1.82 21.14 -5.47
CA ALA A 191 -1.49 22.57 -5.44
C ALA A 191 -2.44 23.56 -6.16
N THR A 192 -3.11 23.19 -7.26
CA THR A 192 -4.01 24.11 -8.01
C THR A 192 -5.25 23.42 -8.58
N SER A 193 -6.30 24.19 -8.86
CA SER A 193 -7.54 23.70 -9.49
C SER A 193 -7.26 23.10 -10.86
N GLU A 194 -6.35 23.69 -11.63
CA GLU A 194 -5.99 23.23 -12.96
C GLU A 194 -5.28 21.87 -12.91
N THR A 195 -4.44 21.65 -11.90
CA THR A 195 -3.82 20.33 -11.66
C THR A 195 -4.89 19.30 -11.29
N VAL A 196 -5.84 19.63 -10.42
CA VAL A 196 -6.96 18.74 -10.09
C VAL A 196 -7.75 18.36 -11.35
N ALA A 197 -8.13 19.35 -12.15
CA ALA A 197 -8.87 19.14 -13.39
C ALA A 197 -8.07 18.28 -14.39
N ALA A 198 -6.76 18.52 -14.54
CA ALA A 198 -5.88 17.73 -15.39
C ALA A 198 -5.78 16.27 -14.93
N VAL A 199 -5.65 16.03 -13.63
CA VAL A 199 -5.64 14.68 -13.04
C VAL A 199 -6.98 13.98 -13.26
N VAL A 200 -8.10 14.65 -12.96
CA VAL A 200 -9.45 14.12 -13.18
C VAL A 200 -9.68 13.77 -14.65
N ALA A 201 -9.25 14.64 -15.58
CA ALA A 201 -9.33 14.37 -17.01
C ALA A 201 -8.51 13.14 -17.41
N GLY A 202 -7.25 13.04 -16.96
CA GLY A 202 -6.39 11.89 -17.23
C GLY A 202 -6.98 10.57 -16.69
N LEU A 203 -7.49 10.58 -15.46
CA LEU A 203 -8.14 9.41 -14.86
C LEU A 203 -9.41 9.00 -15.60
N ARG A 204 -10.24 9.96 -16.04
CA ARG A 204 -11.47 9.69 -16.78
C ARG A 204 -11.22 9.14 -18.18
N GLU A 205 -10.20 9.66 -18.88
CA GLU A 205 -9.82 9.19 -20.21
C GLU A 205 -9.39 7.72 -20.22
N GLU A 206 -8.68 7.27 -19.19
CA GLU A 206 -8.17 5.90 -19.10
C GLU A 206 -9.15 4.92 -18.43
N ARG A 207 -10.18 5.43 -17.73
CA ARG A 207 -11.18 4.62 -17.01
C ARG A 207 -11.88 3.56 -17.88
N ASN A 208 -12.06 3.84 -19.17
CA ASN A 208 -12.76 2.95 -20.10
C ASN A 208 -11.80 2.11 -20.95
N LYS A 209 -10.49 2.36 -20.89
CA LYS A 209 -9.48 1.73 -21.75
C LYS A 209 -8.73 0.61 -21.04
N VAL A 210 -8.67 0.66 -19.71
CA VAL A 210 -7.81 -0.21 -18.91
C VAL A 210 -8.65 -1.10 -17.99
N GLU A 211 -8.66 -2.40 -18.24
CA GLU A 211 -9.35 -3.38 -17.38
C GLU A 211 -8.61 -3.62 -16.05
N ARG A 212 -7.32 -3.29 -15.99
CA ARG A 212 -6.41 -3.61 -14.88
C ARG A 212 -6.43 -2.65 -13.69
N TRP A 213 -7.37 -1.69 -13.66
CA TRP A 213 -7.54 -0.75 -12.55
C TRP A 213 -8.85 -0.97 -11.80
N ARG A 214 -8.75 -1.26 -10.49
CA ARG A 214 -9.92 -1.52 -9.61
C ARG A 214 -10.74 -0.27 -9.30
N ARG A 215 -10.42 0.86 -9.93
CA ARG A 215 -11.08 2.17 -9.74
C ARG A 215 -11.02 2.67 -8.30
N LEU A 216 -10.10 2.14 -7.51
CA LEU A 216 -9.85 2.59 -6.16
C LEU A 216 -9.01 3.87 -6.22
N LEU A 217 -9.49 4.91 -5.54
CA LEU A 217 -8.87 6.21 -5.47
C LEU A 217 -8.78 6.66 -4.00
N VAL A 218 -7.56 6.76 -3.51
CA VAL A 218 -7.23 7.32 -2.19
C VAL A 218 -6.80 8.77 -2.37
N VAL A 219 -7.50 9.70 -1.74
CA VAL A 219 -7.20 11.14 -1.85
C VAL A 219 -6.70 11.65 -0.50
N ASP A 220 -5.44 12.07 -0.44
CA ASP A 220 -4.91 12.89 0.64
C ASP A 220 -5.10 14.37 0.26
N PRO A 221 -6.08 15.09 0.83
CA PRO A 221 -6.45 16.44 0.39
C PRO A 221 -5.48 17.49 0.95
N VAL A 222 -4.20 17.38 0.57
CA VAL A 222 -3.12 18.25 1.06
C VAL A 222 -3.39 19.70 0.64
N MET A 223 -3.68 20.54 1.62
CA MET A 223 -3.99 21.96 1.42
C MET A 223 -3.00 22.90 2.12
N VAL A 224 -2.30 22.41 3.13
CA VAL A 224 -1.33 23.16 3.93
C VAL A 224 -0.08 22.31 4.06
N SER A 225 1.12 22.88 3.88
CA SER A 225 2.33 22.11 4.14
C SER A 225 2.45 21.81 5.63
N THR A 226 3.05 20.67 5.99
CA THR A 226 3.40 20.37 7.38
C THR A 226 4.24 21.49 8.01
N SER A 227 5.05 22.19 7.22
CA SER A 227 5.86 23.35 7.61
C SER A 227 5.09 24.68 7.71
N GLY A 228 3.75 24.65 7.66
CA GLY A 228 2.88 25.81 7.88
C GLY A 228 2.86 26.84 6.74
N HIS A 229 3.48 26.54 5.60
CA HIS A 229 3.41 27.41 4.42
C HIS A 229 2.13 27.08 3.66
N ALA A 230 1.34 28.12 3.36
CA ALA A 230 0.19 27.99 2.47
C ALA A 230 0.72 27.54 1.09
N LEU A 231 0.45 26.28 0.73
CA LEU A 231 0.77 25.73 -0.59
C LEU A 231 -0.10 26.37 -1.69
N LEU A 232 -1.21 27.00 -1.28
CA LEU A 232 -2.19 27.63 -2.15
C LEU A 232 -1.84 29.12 -2.34
N GLN A 233 -1.24 29.45 -3.49
CA GLN A 233 -0.99 30.83 -3.90
C GLN A 233 -2.27 31.45 -4.49
N ALA A 234 -3.11 32.04 -3.61
CA ALA A 234 -4.42 32.63 -3.96
C ALA A 234 -5.44 31.62 -4.56
N GLY A 235 -6.74 31.84 -4.32
CA GLY A 235 -7.78 30.98 -4.90
C GLY A 235 -8.10 29.69 -4.14
N VAL A 236 -7.81 29.63 -2.83
CA VAL A 236 -8.18 28.49 -1.94
C VAL A 236 -9.65 28.06 -2.15
N GLY A 237 -10.58 29.02 -2.24
CA GLY A 237 -11.98 28.71 -2.48
C GLY A 237 -12.23 27.96 -3.78
N ALA A 238 -11.64 28.41 -4.89
CA ALA A 238 -11.77 27.72 -6.18
C ALA A 238 -11.17 26.31 -6.12
N PHE A 239 -10.01 26.16 -5.46
CA PHE A 239 -9.38 24.86 -5.25
C PHE A 239 -10.27 23.88 -4.47
N LEU A 240 -10.82 24.33 -3.34
CA LEU A 240 -11.75 23.55 -2.52
C LEU A 240 -12.97 23.12 -3.34
N GLU A 241 -13.55 24.04 -4.12
CA GLU A 241 -14.72 23.72 -4.95
C GLU A 241 -14.37 22.74 -6.08
N THR A 242 -13.20 22.84 -6.72
CA THR A 242 -12.74 21.84 -7.70
C THR A 242 -12.55 20.47 -7.06
N LEU A 243 -11.96 20.39 -5.85
CA LEU A 243 -11.83 19.11 -5.13
C LEU A 243 -13.21 18.47 -4.88
N LYS A 244 -14.15 19.24 -4.33
CA LYS A 244 -15.51 18.76 -3.98
C LYS A 244 -16.33 18.36 -5.20
N SER A 245 -16.25 19.13 -6.28
CA SER A 245 -17.11 18.93 -7.46
C SER A 245 -16.53 17.95 -8.47
N GLU A 246 -15.20 17.79 -8.54
CA GLU A 246 -14.56 16.97 -9.58
C GLU A 246 -13.85 15.73 -9.04
N LEU A 247 -13.06 15.85 -7.96
CA LEU A 247 -12.19 14.78 -7.48
C LEU A 247 -12.89 13.88 -6.44
N PHE A 248 -13.52 14.46 -5.43
CA PHE A 248 -14.20 13.72 -4.35
C PHE A 248 -15.30 12.77 -4.84
N PRO A 249 -16.09 13.08 -5.89
CA PRO A 249 -17.05 12.14 -6.46
C PRO A 249 -16.41 10.87 -7.06
N LEU A 250 -15.11 10.89 -7.33
CA LEU A 250 -14.35 9.73 -7.80
C LEU A 250 -13.66 8.98 -6.65
N ALA A 251 -13.56 9.58 -5.47
CA ALA A 251 -12.75 9.07 -4.37
C ALA A 251 -13.41 7.84 -3.73
N THR A 252 -12.61 6.79 -3.53
CA THR A 252 -13.00 5.68 -2.64
C THR A 252 -12.89 6.14 -1.19
N ILE A 253 -11.77 6.76 -0.83
CA ILE A 253 -11.52 7.30 0.49
C ILE A 253 -10.82 8.66 0.38
N ILE A 254 -11.23 9.61 1.23
CA ILE A 254 -10.44 10.82 1.49
C ILE A 254 -9.89 10.79 2.92
N THR A 255 -8.69 11.33 3.14
CA THR A 255 -7.99 11.25 4.43
C THR A 255 -7.62 12.62 5.02
N PRO A 256 -8.56 13.57 5.23
CA PRO A 256 -8.24 14.89 5.76
C PRO A 256 -7.79 14.86 7.23
N ASN A 257 -6.84 15.72 7.61
CA ASN A 257 -6.60 16.07 9.01
C ASN A 257 -7.64 17.09 9.54
N LEU A 258 -7.60 17.42 10.83
CA LEU A 258 -8.54 18.38 11.43
C LEU A 258 -8.57 19.76 10.72
N PRO A 259 -7.42 20.45 10.48
CA PRO A 259 -7.42 21.68 9.69
C PRO A 259 -8.02 21.52 8.28
N GLU A 260 -7.69 20.44 7.58
CA GLU A 260 -8.20 20.15 6.25
C GLU A 260 -9.71 19.89 6.25
N ALA A 261 -10.21 19.09 7.20
CA ALA A 261 -11.62 18.82 7.38
C ALA A 261 -12.40 20.11 7.73
N SER A 262 -11.84 20.95 8.60
CA SER A 262 -12.40 22.27 8.94
C SER A 262 -12.55 23.14 7.69
N LEU A 263 -11.49 23.27 6.88
CA LEU A 263 -11.49 24.05 5.65
C LEU A 263 -12.51 23.53 4.63
N LEU A 264 -12.57 22.21 4.42
CA LEU A 264 -13.53 21.57 3.53
C LEU A 264 -14.98 21.84 3.95
N LEU A 265 -15.23 21.94 5.26
CA LEU A 265 -16.53 22.21 5.88
C LEU A 265 -16.79 23.70 6.14
N GLY A 266 -16.02 24.60 5.52
CA GLY A 266 -16.26 26.04 5.59
C GLY A 266 -15.80 26.71 6.89
N GLY A 267 -14.71 26.21 7.50
CA GLY A 267 -14.12 26.77 8.72
C GLY A 267 -14.78 26.27 10.01
N ARG A 268 -15.49 25.13 9.95
CA ARG A 268 -16.13 24.52 11.12
C ARG A 268 -15.07 24.11 12.16
N VAL A 269 -15.32 24.41 13.44
CA VAL A 269 -14.48 23.92 14.55
C VAL A 269 -14.73 22.43 14.78
N ILE A 270 -13.65 21.66 14.94
CA ILE A 270 -13.68 20.22 15.19
C ILE A 270 -12.76 19.94 16.39
N ASP A 271 -13.34 19.85 17.58
CA ASP A 271 -12.64 19.85 18.88
C ASP A 271 -12.95 18.62 19.75
N SER A 272 -13.72 17.67 19.22
CA SER A 272 -14.12 16.44 19.90
C SER A 272 -14.22 15.28 18.92
N VAL A 273 -14.09 14.03 19.41
CA VAL A 273 -14.31 12.83 18.59
C VAL A 273 -15.73 12.82 18.00
N ALA A 274 -16.74 13.27 18.75
CA ALA A 274 -18.10 13.42 18.24
C ALA A 274 -18.18 14.45 17.09
N ALA A 275 -17.46 15.58 17.19
CA ALA A 275 -17.36 16.54 16.09
C ALA A 275 -16.62 15.95 14.87
N MET A 276 -15.62 15.09 15.09
CA MET A 276 -14.93 14.37 14.01
C MET A 276 -15.86 13.39 13.30
N GLU A 277 -16.68 12.63 14.04
CA GLU A 277 -17.70 11.75 13.44
C GLU A 277 -18.67 12.54 12.58
N GLN A 278 -19.18 13.67 13.09
CA GLN A 278 -20.08 14.51 12.32
C GLN A 278 -19.39 15.11 11.08
N ALA A 279 -18.14 15.52 11.22
CA ALA A 279 -17.35 16.00 10.09
C ALA A 279 -17.16 14.92 9.03
N ALA A 280 -16.85 13.68 9.44
CA ALA A 280 -16.69 12.55 8.53
C ALA A 280 -17.98 12.25 7.75
N ARG A 281 -19.14 12.26 8.42
CA ARG A 281 -20.45 12.08 7.80
C ARG A 281 -20.78 13.17 6.77
N ASP A 282 -20.53 14.42 7.12
CA ASP A 282 -20.80 15.56 6.23
C ASP A 282 -19.86 15.55 5.01
N LEU A 283 -18.61 15.11 5.20
CA LEU A 283 -17.65 14.94 4.10
C LEU A 283 -18.01 13.76 3.18
N CYS A 284 -18.58 12.68 3.71
CA CYS A 284 -19.10 11.57 2.90
C CYS A 284 -20.20 12.06 1.93
N ALA A 285 -21.01 13.04 2.34
CA ALA A 285 -22.04 13.64 1.50
C ALA A 285 -21.47 14.42 0.29
N MET A 286 -20.16 14.70 0.26
CA MET A 286 -19.49 15.37 -0.86
C MET A 286 -19.06 14.42 -2.00
N GLY A 287 -19.33 13.10 -1.88
CA GLY A 287 -19.04 12.14 -2.95
C GLY A 287 -18.15 10.94 -2.62
N PRO A 288 -17.21 10.99 -1.66
CA PRO A 288 -16.41 9.83 -1.30
C PRO A 288 -17.27 8.72 -0.70
N ARG A 289 -16.88 7.46 -0.89
CA ARG A 289 -17.52 6.34 -0.16
C ARG A 289 -17.08 6.32 1.31
N TRP A 290 -15.80 6.53 1.55
CA TRP A 290 -15.20 6.53 2.87
C TRP A 290 -14.53 7.87 3.19
N VAL A 291 -14.54 8.26 4.46
CA VAL A 291 -13.79 9.42 4.95
C VAL A 291 -13.05 9.02 6.22
N LEU A 292 -11.73 9.25 6.25
CA LEU A 292 -10.91 9.10 7.45
C LEU A 292 -10.48 10.48 7.94
N VAL A 293 -11.12 10.99 8.99
CA VAL A 293 -10.71 12.23 9.65
C VAL A 293 -9.59 11.91 10.63
N LYS A 294 -8.39 12.40 10.35
CA LYS A 294 -7.19 12.19 11.17
C LYS A 294 -7.20 13.18 12.34
N GLY A 295 -7.31 12.70 13.57
CA GLY A 295 -7.45 13.55 14.76
C GLY A 295 -6.13 14.10 15.25
N GLY A 296 -5.04 13.32 15.15
CA GLY A 296 -3.70 13.76 15.56
C GLY A 296 -3.68 14.41 16.94
N HIS A 297 -3.45 15.73 16.98
CA HIS A 297 -3.41 16.55 18.20
C HIS A 297 -4.77 17.20 18.49
N LEU A 298 -5.84 16.42 18.66
CA LEU A 298 -7.13 16.98 19.06
C LEU A 298 -6.95 17.74 20.39
N ASP A 299 -6.98 19.08 20.33
CA ASP A 299 -6.85 19.95 21.49
C ASP A 299 -8.25 20.15 22.08
N THR A 300 -8.53 19.43 23.16
CA THR A 300 -9.84 19.45 23.83
C THR A 300 -10.01 20.67 24.75
N GLY A 301 -9.09 21.65 24.71
CA GLY A 301 -9.16 22.86 25.53
C GLY A 301 -8.88 22.64 27.02
N ALA A 302 -8.67 21.39 27.45
CA ALA A 302 -8.04 21.08 28.73
C ALA A 302 -6.54 21.34 28.59
N GLN A 303 -5.90 21.91 29.62
CA GLN A 303 -4.46 22.25 29.64
C GLN A 303 -3.50 21.04 29.53
N THR A 304 -4.01 19.89 29.13
CA THR A 304 -3.35 18.61 28.91
C THR A 304 -3.82 18.06 27.57
N ARG A 305 -2.90 17.92 26.61
CA ARG A 305 -3.16 17.24 25.33
C ARG A 305 -3.72 15.84 25.61
N SER A 306 -4.60 15.36 24.74
CA SER A 306 -5.02 13.96 24.76
C SER A 306 -3.80 13.04 24.72
N ALA A 307 -3.79 11.99 25.55
CA ALA A 307 -2.75 10.96 25.54
C ALA A 307 -2.83 10.06 24.29
N GLU A 308 -3.94 10.11 23.57
CA GLU A 308 -4.25 9.27 22.42
C GLU A 308 -4.55 10.10 21.17
N ALA A 309 -4.11 9.60 20.01
CA ALA A 309 -4.37 10.15 18.69
C ALA A 309 -5.44 9.32 17.97
N THR A 310 -6.71 9.71 18.12
CA THR A 310 -7.86 9.03 17.52
C THR A 310 -8.07 9.47 16.07
N ASP A 311 -8.27 8.53 15.16
CA ASP A 311 -8.76 8.78 13.80
C ASP A 311 -10.16 8.17 13.63
N VAL A 312 -11.02 8.83 12.86
CA VAL A 312 -12.43 8.41 12.66
C VAL A 312 -12.68 8.06 11.20
N LEU A 313 -12.96 6.79 10.92
CA LEU A 313 -13.36 6.29 9.61
C LEU A 313 -14.88 6.21 9.52
N CYS A 314 -15.48 6.89 8.55
CA CYS A 314 -16.91 6.80 8.27
C CYS A 314 -17.16 6.13 6.92
N ASP A 315 -18.11 5.19 6.90
CA ASP A 315 -18.67 4.61 5.68
C ASP A 315 -19.96 5.33 5.30
N ARG A 316 -20.03 5.87 4.08
CA ARG A 316 -21.27 6.48 3.58
C ARG A 316 -22.39 5.47 3.40
N GLU A 317 -22.10 4.23 3.02
CA GLU A 317 -23.13 3.24 2.70
C GLU A 317 -23.86 2.76 3.95
N THR A 318 -23.11 2.45 5.01
CA THR A 318 -23.67 1.96 6.27
C THR A 318 -23.94 3.08 7.28
N GLY A 319 -23.29 4.24 7.12
CA GLY A 319 -23.31 5.32 8.12
C GLY A 319 -22.55 4.96 9.41
N LEU A 320 -21.77 3.88 9.43
CA LEU A 320 -21.01 3.50 10.61
C LEU A 320 -19.72 4.30 10.71
N CYS A 321 -19.37 4.71 11.93
CA CYS A 321 -18.08 5.30 12.27
C CYS A 321 -17.26 4.28 13.07
N GLN A 322 -16.00 4.09 12.69
CA GLN A 322 -15.03 3.26 13.40
C GLN A 322 -13.86 4.12 13.85
N HIS A 323 -13.34 3.87 15.06
CA HIS A 323 -12.27 4.65 15.67
C HIS A 323 -10.98 3.85 15.70
N PHE A 324 -9.88 4.52 15.37
CA PHE A 324 -8.54 3.95 15.38
C PHE A 324 -7.67 4.78 16.31
N GLU A 325 -7.28 4.20 17.44
CA GLU A 325 -6.55 4.87 18.51
C GLU A 325 -5.09 4.39 18.55
N SER A 326 -4.18 5.33 18.82
CA SER A 326 -2.79 5.03 19.09
C SER A 326 -2.27 5.99 20.15
N SER A 327 -1.24 5.58 20.90
CA SER A 327 -0.56 6.50 21.82
C SER A 327 -0.04 7.73 21.06
N PHE A 328 -0.21 8.91 21.66
CA PHE A 328 0.34 10.14 21.10
C PHE A 328 1.85 10.20 21.36
N ILE A 329 2.65 10.37 20.29
CA ILE A 329 4.11 10.40 20.37
C ILE A 329 4.58 11.85 20.23
N VAL A 330 5.25 12.36 21.26
CA VAL A 330 5.82 13.71 21.24
C VAL A 330 7.16 13.68 20.49
N THR A 331 7.14 14.12 19.22
CA THR A 331 8.35 14.24 18.39
C THR A 331 8.19 15.35 17.34
N SER A 332 9.32 15.93 16.92
CA SER A 332 9.40 16.84 15.76
C SER A 332 9.47 16.09 14.42
N HIS A 333 9.65 14.77 14.45
CA HIS A 333 9.78 13.91 13.28
C HIS A 333 8.42 13.45 12.75
N THR A 334 7.61 14.41 12.33
CA THR A 334 6.23 14.17 11.81
C THR A 334 6.06 14.62 10.36
N HIS A 335 7.17 14.94 9.67
CA HIS A 335 7.09 15.32 8.27
C HIS A 335 6.65 14.13 7.42
N GLY A 336 5.60 14.32 6.62
CA GLY A 336 5.06 13.29 5.73
C GLY A 336 4.08 12.29 6.37
N THR A 337 3.64 12.50 7.62
CA THR A 337 2.67 11.60 8.28
C THR A 337 1.40 11.36 7.45
N GLY A 338 0.80 12.43 6.89
CA GLY A 338 -0.39 12.32 6.05
C GLY A 338 -0.17 11.50 4.78
N CYS A 339 0.90 11.82 4.03
CA CYS A 339 1.24 11.11 2.80
C CYS A 339 1.52 9.63 3.06
N THR A 340 2.24 9.35 4.14
CA THR A 340 2.59 7.99 4.56
C THR A 340 1.34 7.18 4.89
N LEU A 341 0.40 7.74 5.68
CA LEU A 341 -0.85 7.06 6.03
C LEU A 341 -1.68 6.74 4.77
N ALA A 342 -1.90 7.74 3.91
CA ALA A 342 -2.69 7.58 2.69
C ALA A 342 -2.06 6.55 1.73
N SER A 343 -0.73 6.56 1.59
CA SER A 343 -0.01 5.62 0.73
C SER A 343 0.02 4.21 1.31
N SER A 344 0.10 4.06 2.63
CA SER A 344 -0.06 2.77 3.31
C SER A 344 -1.46 2.19 3.08
N ILE A 345 -2.53 3.00 3.22
CA ILE A 345 -3.90 2.57 2.88
C ILE A 345 -3.97 2.13 1.42
N ALA A 346 -3.42 2.93 0.48
CA ALA A 346 -3.44 2.60 -0.94
C ALA A 346 -2.73 1.27 -1.25
N ALA A 347 -1.58 1.01 -0.64
CA ALA A 347 -0.82 -0.23 -0.83
C ALA A 347 -1.55 -1.45 -0.26
N LEU A 348 -2.17 -1.32 0.92
CA LEU A 348 -2.93 -2.40 1.56
C LEU A 348 -4.22 -2.71 0.79
N LEU A 349 -4.90 -1.69 0.25
CA LEU A 349 -6.04 -1.88 -0.66
C LEU A 349 -5.61 -2.52 -1.98
N ALA A 350 -4.44 -2.17 -2.52
CA ALA A 350 -3.91 -2.81 -3.73
C ALA A 350 -3.66 -4.31 -3.50
N ARG A 351 -3.31 -4.69 -2.26
CA ARG A 351 -3.19 -6.09 -1.82
C ARG A 351 -4.53 -6.81 -1.60
N GLY A 352 -5.65 -6.11 -1.74
CA GLY A 352 -6.98 -6.66 -1.59
C GLY A 352 -7.51 -6.72 -0.15
N MET A 353 -6.89 -6.00 0.79
CA MET A 353 -7.44 -5.88 2.14
C MET A 353 -8.74 -5.07 2.14
N ASP A 354 -9.60 -5.32 3.13
CA ASP A 354 -10.78 -4.50 3.35
C ASP A 354 -10.39 -3.11 3.90
N MET A 355 -11.32 -2.16 3.81
CA MET A 355 -11.04 -0.75 4.14
C MET A 355 -10.67 -0.56 5.61
N ALA A 356 -11.37 -1.21 6.54
CA ALA A 356 -11.14 -1.02 7.97
C ALA A 356 -9.80 -1.66 8.38
N GLU A 357 -9.50 -2.87 7.87
CA GLU A 357 -8.21 -3.51 8.08
C GLU A 357 -7.06 -2.68 7.47
N ALA A 358 -7.23 -2.17 6.25
CA ALA A 358 -6.22 -1.33 5.60
C ALA A 358 -5.94 -0.05 6.40
N VAL A 359 -6.97 0.62 6.92
CA VAL A 359 -6.82 1.82 7.75
C VAL A 359 -6.14 1.48 9.08
N GLY A 360 -6.55 0.41 9.76
CA GLY A 360 -5.95 -0.02 11.03
C GLY A 360 -4.46 -0.33 10.89
N ARG A 361 -4.09 -1.16 9.91
CA ARG A 361 -2.68 -1.50 9.64
C ARG A 361 -1.86 -0.30 9.19
N ALA A 362 -2.44 0.64 8.44
CA ALA A 362 -1.76 1.87 8.04
C ALA A 362 -1.50 2.78 9.25
N LYS A 363 -2.46 2.89 10.18
CA LYS A 363 -2.31 3.64 11.44
C LYS A 363 -1.22 3.04 12.33
N GLU A 364 -1.20 1.71 12.47
CA GLU A 364 -0.14 0.98 13.17
C GLU A 364 1.23 1.26 12.55
N TYR A 365 1.34 1.14 11.22
CA TYR A 365 2.58 1.40 10.50
C TYR A 365 3.11 2.82 10.72
N VAL A 366 2.25 3.83 10.59
CA VAL A 366 2.62 5.23 10.80
C VAL A 366 3.02 5.48 12.26
N SER A 367 2.31 4.90 13.22
CA SER A 367 2.63 5.06 14.65
C SER A 367 4.00 4.47 14.98
N GLY A 368 4.31 3.27 14.45
CA GLY A 368 5.63 2.67 14.60
C GLY A 368 6.72 3.45 13.89
N ALA A 369 6.44 4.01 12.70
CA ALA A 369 7.39 4.87 11.99
C ALA A 369 7.73 6.12 12.82
N ILE A 370 6.73 6.80 13.38
CA ILE A 370 6.92 7.97 14.25
C ILE A 370 7.72 7.58 15.50
N ALA A 371 7.39 6.45 16.14
CA ALA A 371 8.11 5.95 17.31
C ALA A 371 9.60 5.69 17.01
N ALA A 372 9.89 5.03 15.89
CA ALA A 372 11.25 4.73 15.44
C ALA A 372 12.02 5.96 14.90
N SER A 373 11.38 7.14 14.86
CA SER A 373 12.00 8.37 14.36
C SER A 373 12.63 9.22 15.44
N THR A 374 12.45 8.89 16.72
CA THR A 374 12.94 9.73 17.83
C THR A 374 14.45 9.91 17.81
N ASP A 375 15.19 8.92 17.31
CA ASP A 375 16.65 8.91 17.25
C ASP A 375 17.21 9.24 15.86
N VAL A 376 16.35 9.56 14.87
CA VAL A 376 16.76 9.84 13.50
C VAL A 376 17.35 11.25 13.40
N ALA A 377 18.66 11.35 13.18
CA ALA A 377 19.37 12.63 13.07
C ALA A 377 19.50 13.12 11.61
N LEU A 378 18.38 13.39 10.93
CA LEU A 378 18.36 13.87 9.54
C LEU A 378 17.95 15.34 9.40
N GLY A 379 18.92 16.18 9.02
CA GLY A 379 18.73 17.62 8.84
C GLY A 379 18.68 18.39 10.17
N SER A 380 18.57 19.71 10.09
CA SER A 380 18.66 20.61 11.27
C SER A 380 17.49 21.57 11.43
N GLY A 381 16.47 21.47 10.56
CA GLY A 381 15.28 22.30 10.66
C GLY A 381 14.24 21.75 11.65
N ALA A 382 13.12 22.48 11.77
CA ALA A 382 12.12 22.23 12.81
C ALA A 382 11.33 20.92 12.62
N GLN A 383 11.39 20.31 11.44
CA GLN A 383 10.68 19.07 11.13
C GLN A 383 11.62 18.06 10.48
N GLY A 384 11.68 16.87 11.09
CA GLY A 384 12.44 15.75 10.57
C GLY A 384 11.53 14.71 9.88
N PRO A 385 12.11 13.86 9.01
CA PRO A 385 11.37 12.78 8.37
C PRO A 385 11.05 11.64 9.34
N MET A 386 10.07 10.81 8.99
CA MET A 386 9.83 9.56 9.70
C MET A 386 10.77 8.44 9.21
N ASN A 387 11.02 7.43 10.05
CA ASN A 387 11.68 6.20 9.66
C ASN A 387 10.69 5.26 8.94
N HIS A 388 10.56 5.40 7.62
CA HIS A 388 9.73 4.49 6.80
C HIS A 388 10.25 3.04 6.79
N SER A 389 11.50 2.82 7.15
CA SER A 389 12.15 1.50 7.11
C SER A 389 12.05 0.76 8.45
N TRP A 390 11.35 1.28 9.46
CA TRP A 390 11.39 0.78 10.84
C TRP A 390 11.05 -0.71 11.02
N MET A 391 10.24 -1.29 10.12
CA MET A 391 9.92 -2.73 10.13
C MET A 391 11.03 -3.62 9.52
N HIS A 392 12.00 -3.01 8.84
CA HIS A 392 12.99 -3.70 7.99
C HIS A 392 14.43 -3.31 8.31
N ALA A 393 14.65 -2.17 8.98
CA ALA A 393 15.97 -1.65 9.28
C ALA A 393 15.98 -0.75 10.53
N GLU A 394 17.08 -0.78 11.28
CA GLU A 394 17.24 -0.11 12.59
C GLU A 394 18.06 1.19 12.53
N TRP A 395 18.07 1.91 11.40
CA TRP A 395 18.90 3.11 11.20
C TRP A 395 18.09 4.38 10.94
#